data_AF-V9KWG4-F1
#
_entry.id   AF-V9KWG4-F1
#
_cell.length_a   1.000
_cell.length_b   1.000
_cell.length_c   1.000
_cell.angle_alpha   90.00
_cell.angle_beta   90.00
_cell.angle_gamma   90.00
#
_symmetry.space_group_name_H-M   'P 1'
#
loop_
_entity.id
_entity.type
_entity.pdbx_description
1 polymer ?
#
loop_
_entity_poly.entity_id
_entity_poly.type
_entity_poly.pdbx_seq_one_letter_code
_entity_poly.pdbx_strand_id
1 'polypeptide(L)'
;NKEYNNETVDSLQKVFLIVSVTKYGRKLPSDVLQKLLSTLCLSKTTPPVQVLCSAILREVLPCDALTVSCNEMVDTKTVSLLLGVLLAQGNKEDEIEGVCGRVLKLLESRQAEGQSLRHLLPILSKVLDLTPEALNEEQVNTMSRKLVDWLRYASTVQGIPISSGGFFSSPRLRQPAPVLEVDGAVAGDFFTVLSIGQYYTEDQWLNMHSFSMIKKWLLCYEAEGASSPEADEKSELDSSIMSMVSACSTSSRLMPPKERLREKVFEYCNRLIEQSDRKALKKSDSDLQKACLVEAVILLDLICRQDMLFVYRAFPVVKALYGRICADSTFARVLLPVAQFYLNHSETAGVDSEAVYKRLFTKIPTELYQDPMMAFEFVQFCRENVKTLSESVGIFRRSFPSLLKVSEFCEREGD
;
A
#
# COMPACT_ATOMS: atom_id res chain seq x y z
N ASN A 1 20.04 10.49 32.80
CA ASN A 1 18.92 9.89 32.04
C ASN A 1 18.99 10.10 30.53
N LYS A 2 19.17 11.31 29.98
CA LYS A 2 19.28 11.48 28.51
C LYS A 2 20.53 10.83 27.90
N GLU A 3 21.69 10.95 28.54
CA GLU A 3 22.94 10.35 28.05
C GLU A 3 22.91 8.82 28.05
N TYR A 4 22.49 8.20 29.16
CA TYR A 4 22.29 6.74 29.25
C TYR A 4 21.29 6.21 28.20
N ASN A 5 20.23 6.96 27.89
CA ASN A 5 19.29 6.58 26.84
C ASN A 5 19.94 6.62 25.45
N ASN A 6 20.82 7.59 25.18
CA ASN A 6 21.53 7.68 23.90
C ASN A 6 22.55 6.54 23.74
N GLU A 7 23.30 6.21 24.80
CA GLU A 7 24.25 5.10 24.80
C GLU A 7 23.56 3.74 24.63
N THR A 8 22.38 3.57 25.26
CA THR A 8 21.55 2.37 25.09
C THR A 8 21.07 2.23 23.65
N VAL A 9 20.60 3.32 23.04
CA VAL A 9 20.16 3.33 21.63
C VAL A 9 21.32 2.99 20.70
N ASP A 10 22.49 3.61 20.88
CA ASP A 10 23.69 3.32 20.07
C ASP A 10 24.13 1.85 20.20
N SER A 11 24.13 1.31 21.43
CA SER A 11 24.46 -0.09 21.67
C SER A 11 23.47 -1.04 20.99
N LEU A 12 22.16 -0.77 21.08
CA LEU A 12 21.14 -1.57 20.41
C LEU A 12 21.22 -1.46 18.89
N GLN A 13 21.54 -0.28 18.33
CA GLN A 13 21.77 -0.12 16.89
C GLN A 13 22.94 -0.97 16.41
N LYS A 14 24.04 -1.01 17.17
CA LYS A 14 25.18 -1.89 16.87
C LYS A 14 24.79 -3.36 16.91
N VAL A 15 24.04 -3.79 17.93
CA VAL A 15 23.53 -5.17 18.01
C VAL A 15 22.62 -5.49 16.81
N PHE A 16 21.69 -4.60 16.47
CA PHE A 16 20.81 -4.75 15.31
C PHE A 16 21.60 -4.93 14.02
N LEU A 17 22.60 -4.07 13.77
CA LEU A 17 23.49 -4.21 12.61
C LEU A 17 24.22 -5.56 12.59
N ILE A 18 24.73 -6.00 13.75
CA ILE A 18 25.45 -7.27 13.88
C ILE A 18 24.56 -8.47 13.56
N VAL A 19 23.28 -8.44 13.94
CA VAL A 19 22.35 -9.55 13.65
C VAL A 19 21.85 -9.49 12.20
N SER A 20 21.57 -8.31 11.66
CA SER A 20 21.02 -8.16 10.30
C SER A 20 22.06 -8.29 9.17
N VAL A 21 23.33 -7.94 9.39
CA VAL A 21 24.36 -7.90 8.34
C VAL A 21 25.20 -9.19 8.33
N THR A 22 24.55 -10.36 8.36
CA THR A 22 25.27 -11.63 8.29
C THR A 22 24.59 -12.68 7.43
N LYS A 23 25.40 -13.45 6.70
CA LYS A 23 24.96 -14.55 5.83
C LYS A 23 24.44 -15.78 6.59
N TYR A 24 24.52 -15.79 7.92
CA TYR A 24 24.19 -16.91 8.80
C TYR A 24 23.35 -16.43 9.99
N GLY A 25 22.30 -17.18 10.36
CA GLY A 25 21.49 -16.88 11.54
C GLY A 25 22.32 -16.94 12.82
N ARG A 26 22.45 -15.80 13.53
CA ARG A 26 23.09 -15.76 14.85
C ARG A 26 22.06 -16.03 15.94
N LYS A 27 22.42 -16.88 16.90
CA LYS A 27 21.66 -17.04 18.13
C LYS A 27 22.18 -16.03 19.15
N LEU A 28 21.30 -15.21 19.70
CA LEU A 28 21.61 -14.43 20.89
C LEU A 28 21.45 -15.33 22.14
N PRO A 29 22.22 -15.07 23.20
CA PRO A 29 22.01 -15.72 24.50
C PRO A 29 20.57 -15.52 25.00
N SER A 30 20.00 -16.54 25.65
CA SER A 30 18.60 -16.52 26.08
C SER A 30 18.29 -15.42 27.10
N ASP A 31 19.24 -15.10 27.96
CA ASP A 31 19.18 -13.99 28.92
C ASP A 31 19.07 -12.64 28.22
N VAL A 32 19.80 -12.45 27.11
CA VAL A 32 19.70 -11.23 26.28
C VAL A 32 18.33 -11.15 25.61
N LEU A 33 17.83 -12.25 25.04
CA LEU A 33 16.52 -12.30 24.42
C LEU A 33 15.39 -11.97 25.41
N GLN A 34 15.43 -12.54 26.61
CA GLN A 34 14.48 -12.25 27.68
C GLN A 34 14.58 -10.79 28.16
N LYS A 35 15.80 -10.23 28.20
CA LYS A 35 15.99 -8.80 28.54
C LYS A 35 15.42 -7.88 27.47
N LEU A 36 15.60 -8.20 26.18
CA LEU A 36 15.02 -7.45 25.07
C LEU A 36 13.48 -7.48 25.11
N LEU A 37 12.90 -8.67 25.33
CA LEU A 37 11.45 -8.84 25.43
C LEU A 37 10.85 -8.08 26.63
N SER A 38 11.45 -8.21 27.82
CA SER A 38 11.00 -7.46 29.00
C SER A 38 11.14 -5.94 28.81
N THR A 39 12.21 -5.49 28.14
CA THR A 39 12.42 -4.05 27.82
C THR A 39 11.39 -3.52 26.83
N LEU A 40 11.01 -4.32 25.83
CA LEU A 40 9.94 -4.00 24.89
C LEU A 40 8.60 -3.81 25.62
N CYS A 41 8.29 -4.71 26.56
CA CYS A 41 7.05 -4.77 27.32
C CYS A 41 6.93 -3.69 28.43
N LEU A 42 8.01 -2.99 28.77
CA LEU A 42 8.02 -1.98 29.84
C LEU A 42 7.37 -0.67 29.38
N SER A 43 6.35 -0.21 30.12
CA SER A 43 5.58 1.00 29.81
C SER A 43 6.36 2.32 29.88
N LYS A 44 7.54 2.32 30.53
CA LYS A 44 8.40 3.50 30.69
C LYS A 44 9.54 3.58 29.67
N THR A 45 9.63 2.64 28.74
CA THR A 45 10.71 2.58 27.76
C THR A 45 10.51 3.64 26.67
N THR A 46 11.61 4.22 26.18
CA THR A 46 11.54 5.21 25.10
C THR A 46 11.21 4.54 23.76
N PRO A 47 10.49 5.21 22.84
CA PRO A 47 10.10 4.61 21.57
C PRO A 47 11.25 4.05 20.72
N PRO A 48 12.43 4.70 20.60
CA PRO A 48 13.55 4.15 19.83
C PRO A 48 14.06 2.82 20.39
N VAL A 49 14.11 2.70 21.72
CA VAL A 49 14.56 1.47 22.39
C VAL A 49 13.57 0.33 22.14
N GLN A 50 12.26 0.59 22.27
CA GLN A 50 11.22 -0.43 21.98
C GLN A 50 11.31 -0.92 20.52
N VAL A 51 11.46 -0.01 19.56
CA VAL A 51 11.56 -0.35 18.14
C VAL A 51 12.80 -1.20 17.88
N LEU A 52 13.96 -0.83 18.44
CA LEU A 52 15.19 -1.60 18.27
C LEU A 52 15.11 -2.98 18.94
N CYS A 53 14.55 -3.09 20.14
CA CYS A 53 14.32 -4.39 20.77
C CYS A 53 13.44 -5.30 19.91
N SER A 54 12.32 -4.78 19.40
CA SER A 54 11.44 -5.52 18.48
C SER A 54 12.16 -5.93 17.20
N ALA A 55 12.95 -5.04 16.59
CA ALA A 55 13.69 -5.32 15.37
C ALA A 55 14.76 -6.41 15.56
N ILE A 56 15.54 -6.34 16.65
CA ILE A 56 16.55 -7.36 16.99
C ILE A 56 15.88 -8.72 17.23
N LEU A 57 14.78 -8.74 17.99
CA LEU A 57 14.05 -9.98 18.25
C LEU A 57 13.55 -10.61 16.95
N ARG A 58 12.94 -9.82 16.06
CA ARG A 58 12.43 -10.31 14.76
C ARG A 58 13.50 -10.90 13.85
N GLU A 59 14.75 -10.46 13.96
CA GLU A 59 15.86 -10.97 13.16
C GLU A 59 16.41 -12.31 13.69
N VAL A 60 16.32 -12.53 15.00
CA VAL A 60 16.94 -13.69 15.69
C VAL A 60 15.96 -14.85 15.88
N LEU A 61 14.66 -14.59 15.72
CA LEU A 61 13.61 -15.60 15.76
C LEU A 61 13.52 -16.35 14.42
N PRO A 62 13.10 -17.65 14.42
CA PRO A 62 12.46 -18.41 15.50
C PRO A 62 13.40 -18.94 16.60
N CYS A 63 12.93 -19.04 17.85
CA CYS A 63 13.73 -19.54 18.98
C CYS A 63 12.89 -20.20 20.10
N ASP A 64 13.12 -21.48 20.40
CA ASP A 64 12.39 -22.22 21.44
C ASP A 64 12.57 -21.69 22.87
N ALA A 65 13.61 -20.88 23.11
CA ALA A 65 13.92 -20.32 24.42
C ALA A 65 13.04 -19.12 24.81
N LEU A 66 12.18 -18.64 23.90
CA LEU A 66 11.37 -17.44 24.09
C LEU A 66 9.88 -17.79 24.01
N THR A 67 9.18 -17.75 25.15
CA THR A 67 7.72 -17.80 25.18
C THR A 67 7.18 -16.37 25.16
N VAL A 68 6.63 -15.94 24.02
CA VAL A 68 6.07 -14.59 23.86
C VAL A 68 4.57 -14.63 24.12
N SER A 69 4.08 -13.76 25.00
CA SER A 69 2.64 -13.59 25.25
C SER A 69 2.27 -12.12 25.26
N CYS A 70 1.05 -11.81 24.82
CA CYS A 70 0.62 -10.43 24.59
C CYS A 70 -0.56 -10.00 25.49
N ASN A 71 -1.15 -10.88 26.32
CA ASN A 71 -2.52 -10.75 26.86
C ASN A 71 -2.85 -9.50 27.68
N GLU A 72 -1.89 -8.79 28.26
CA GLU A 72 -2.14 -7.71 29.23
C GLU A 72 -1.80 -6.29 28.74
N MET A 73 -1.37 -6.14 27.47
CA MET A 73 -0.90 -4.86 26.94
C MET A 73 -2.02 -3.93 26.47
N VAL A 74 -2.03 -2.68 26.97
CA VAL A 74 -3.04 -1.65 26.65
C VAL A 74 -2.58 -0.69 25.53
N ASP A 75 -1.27 -0.47 25.38
CA ASP A 75 -0.74 0.44 24.36
C ASP A 75 -0.65 -0.25 22.98
N THR A 76 -1.44 0.23 22.02
CA THR A 76 -1.52 -0.34 20.66
C THR A 76 -0.17 -0.34 19.93
N LYS A 77 0.69 0.66 20.20
CA LYS A 77 2.02 0.71 19.57
C LYS A 77 2.92 -0.41 20.09
N THR A 78 3.03 -0.57 21.41
CA THR A 78 3.81 -1.66 22.02
C THR A 78 3.23 -3.02 21.61
N VAL A 79 1.90 -3.16 21.57
CA VAL A 79 1.23 -4.37 21.06
C VAL A 79 1.66 -4.66 19.63
N SER A 80 1.63 -3.68 18.72
CA SER A 80 2.02 -3.91 17.31
C SER A 80 3.45 -4.41 17.16
N LEU A 81 4.39 -3.90 17.96
CA LEU A 81 5.78 -4.33 17.97
C LEU A 81 5.91 -5.77 18.47
N LEU A 82 5.14 -6.15 19.48
CA LEU A 82 5.12 -7.49 20.04
C LEU A 82 4.45 -8.50 19.09
N LEU A 83 3.37 -8.12 18.42
CA LEU A 83 2.74 -8.94 17.38
C LEU A 83 3.70 -9.17 16.22
N GLY A 84 4.51 -8.18 15.85
CA GLY A 84 5.58 -8.35 14.85
C GLY A 84 6.64 -9.37 15.28
N VAL A 85 6.96 -9.45 16.57
CA VAL A 85 7.86 -10.47 17.14
C VAL A 85 7.19 -11.85 17.11
N LEU A 86 5.91 -11.96 17.46
CA LEU A 86 5.16 -13.21 17.37
C LEU A 86 5.12 -13.76 15.94
N LEU A 87 4.87 -12.92 14.94
CA LEU A 87 4.89 -13.34 13.54
C LEU A 87 6.29 -13.79 13.07
N ALA A 88 7.36 -13.37 13.74
CA ALA A 88 8.73 -13.81 13.44
C ALA A 88 9.10 -15.13 14.17
N GLN A 89 8.37 -15.52 15.22
CA GLN A 89 8.60 -16.74 15.99
C GLN A 89 8.34 -18.02 15.18
N GLY A 90 7.61 -17.92 14.06
CA GLY A 90 7.41 -19.01 13.11
C GLY A 90 5.96 -19.24 12.72
N ASN A 91 5.77 -20.00 11.64
CA ASN A 91 4.48 -20.25 11.00
C ASN A 91 3.78 -21.47 11.61
N LYS A 92 3.36 -21.38 12.88
CA LYS A 92 2.28 -22.26 13.34
C LYS A 92 0.98 -21.56 12.99
N GLU A 93 0.14 -22.19 12.19
CA GLU A 93 -1.15 -21.63 11.74
C GLU A 93 -1.95 -21.09 12.93
N ASP A 94 -2.02 -21.84 14.03
CA ASP A 94 -2.66 -21.42 15.29
C ASP A 94 -2.13 -20.08 15.87
N GLU A 95 -0.81 -19.85 15.78
CA GLU A 95 -0.19 -18.62 16.30
C GLU A 95 -0.51 -17.42 15.39
N ILE A 96 -0.54 -17.63 14.07
CA ILE A 96 -0.90 -16.60 13.09
C ILE A 96 -2.39 -16.25 13.21
N GLU A 97 -3.26 -17.25 13.32
CA GLU A 97 -4.69 -17.04 13.55
C GLU A 97 -4.93 -16.29 14.87
N GLY A 98 -4.21 -16.65 15.94
CA GLY A 98 -4.26 -15.94 17.22
C GLY A 98 -3.83 -14.47 17.11
N VAL A 99 -2.77 -14.19 16.35
CA VAL A 99 -2.34 -12.81 16.05
C VAL A 99 -3.42 -12.09 15.23
N CYS A 100 -3.96 -12.73 14.20
CA CYS A 100 -4.98 -12.17 13.32
C CYS A 100 -6.24 -11.78 14.09
N GLY A 101 -6.81 -12.72 14.85
CA GLY A 101 -7.99 -12.50 15.68
C GLY A 101 -7.79 -11.36 16.68
N ARG A 102 -6.58 -11.23 17.24
CA ARG A 102 -6.24 -10.12 18.13
C ARG A 102 -6.16 -8.77 17.41
N VAL A 103 -5.52 -8.72 16.23
CA VAL A 103 -5.44 -7.50 15.42
C VAL A 103 -6.84 -7.03 15.06
N LEU A 104 -7.71 -7.93 14.60
CA LEU A 104 -9.09 -7.62 14.25
C LEU A 104 -9.88 -7.11 15.45
N LYS A 105 -9.79 -7.79 16.60
CA LYS A 105 -10.44 -7.34 17.84
C LYS A 105 -10.03 -5.92 18.26
N LEU A 106 -8.74 -5.59 18.12
CA LEU A 106 -8.25 -4.24 18.43
C LEU A 106 -8.73 -3.21 17.41
N LEU A 107 -8.70 -3.55 16.12
CA LEU A 107 -9.21 -2.69 15.05
C LEU A 107 -10.71 -2.42 15.18
N GLU A 108 -11.48 -3.38 15.68
CA GLU A 108 -12.93 -3.28 15.91
C GLU A 108 -13.31 -2.52 17.19
N SER A 109 -12.43 -2.49 18.18
CA SER A 109 -12.72 -1.88 19.48
C SER A 109 -13.07 -0.38 19.39
N ARG A 110 -14.00 0.08 20.25
CA ARG A 110 -14.27 1.51 20.41
C ARG A 110 -13.05 2.16 21.07
N GLN A 111 -12.43 3.09 20.37
CA GLN A 111 -11.18 3.71 20.80
C GLN A 111 -11.41 4.62 22.01
N ALA A 112 -10.51 4.50 23.00
CA ALA A 112 -10.31 5.56 23.99
C ALA A 112 -9.46 6.69 23.37
N GLU A 113 -9.64 7.92 23.85
CA GLU A 113 -8.84 9.07 23.40
C GLU A 113 -7.33 8.77 23.57
N GLY A 114 -6.57 8.85 22.46
CA GLY A 114 -5.11 8.68 22.46
C GLY A 114 -4.55 7.33 22.00
N GLN A 115 -5.39 6.32 21.70
CA GLN A 115 -4.91 5.06 21.11
C GLN A 115 -4.77 5.16 19.58
N SER A 116 -3.64 4.68 19.05
CA SER A 116 -3.33 4.75 17.61
C SER A 116 -3.46 3.39 16.95
N LEU A 117 -4.44 3.23 16.05
CA LEU A 117 -4.65 1.99 15.29
C LEU A 117 -3.69 1.83 14.11
N ARG A 118 -2.99 2.89 13.71
CA ARG A 118 -2.17 2.92 12.49
C ARG A 118 -1.11 1.82 12.44
N HIS A 119 -0.61 1.41 13.61
CA HIS A 119 0.43 0.41 13.73
C HIS A 119 -0.08 -1.04 13.55
N LEU A 120 -1.38 -1.26 13.55
CA LEU A 120 -1.98 -2.59 13.39
C LEU A 120 -2.16 -2.99 11.92
N LEU A 121 -2.35 -2.03 11.00
CA LEU A 121 -2.52 -2.33 9.57
C LEU A 121 -1.28 -2.99 8.94
N PRO A 122 -0.03 -2.56 9.24
CA PRO A 122 1.15 -3.30 8.77
C PRO A 122 1.22 -4.75 9.28
N ILE A 123 0.71 -5.01 10.49
CA ILE A 123 0.65 -6.37 11.05
C ILE A 123 -0.40 -7.19 10.30
N LEU A 124 -1.59 -6.63 10.07
CA LEU A 124 -2.63 -7.29 9.26
C LEU A 124 -2.12 -7.59 7.85
N SER A 125 -1.44 -6.63 7.21
CA SER A 125 -0.78 -6.88 5.94
C SER A 125 0.19 -8.06 6.07
N LYS A 126 1.08 -8.09 7.07
CA LYS A 126 2.01 -9.21 7.22
C LYS A 126 1.31 -10.56 7.42
N VAL A 127 0.21 -10.61 8.15
CA VAL A 127 -0.63 -11.82 8.26
C VAL A 127 -1.10 -12.29 6.89
N LEU A 128 -1.59 -11.38 6.04
CA LEU A 128 -2.03 -11.71 4.68
C LEU A 128 -0.89 -12.20 3.76
N ASP A 129 0.40 -11.88 4.05
CA ASP A 129 1.52 -12.50 3.32
C ASP A 129 1.73 -13.96 3.70
N LEU A 130 1.48 -14.29 4.97
CA LEU A 130 1.79 -15.59 5.54
C LEU A 130 0.63 -16.57 5.33
N THR A 131 -0.61 -16.08 5.51
CA THR A 131 -1.83 -16.89 5.45
C THR A 131 -2.96 -16.02 4.87
N PRO A 132 -3.14 -15.99 3.53
CA PRO A 132 -4.21 -15.23 2.87
C PRO A 132 -5.62 -15.64 3.31
N GLU A 133 -5.78 -16.91 3.70
CA GLU A 133 -7.05 -17.52 4.13
C GLU A 133 -7.34 -17.32 5.64
N ALA A 134 -6.52 -16.54 6.35
CA ALA A 134 -6.65 -16.39 7.81
C ALA A 134 -7.92 -15.67 8.28
N LEU A 135 -8.68 -15.05 7.38
CA LEU A 135 -9.89 -14.31 7.73
C LEU A 135 -11.12 -14.99 7.15
N ASN A 136 -12.17 -15.10 7.97
CA ASN A 136 -13.49 -15.52 7.50
C ASN A 136 -14.24 -14.38 6.80
N GLU A 137 -15.34 -14.72 6.12
CA GLU A 137 -16.11 -13.75 5.32
C GLU A 137 -16.65 -12.56 6.14
N GLU A 138 -17.07 -12.77 7.38
CA GLU A 138 -17.58 -11.71 8.26
C GLU A 138 -16.47 -10.71 8.62
N GLN A 139 -15.27 -11.21 8.94
CA GLN A 139 -14.09 -10.40 9.23
C GLN A 139 -13.65 -9.61 7.99
N VAL A 140 -13.65 -10.24 6.82
CA VAL A 140 -13.35 -9.58 5.54
C VAL A 140 -14.36 -8.47 5.26
N ASN A 141 -15.65 -8.72 5.46
CA ASN A 141 -16.71 -7.73 5.27
C ASN A 141 -16.59 -6.54 6.25
N THR A 142 -16.27 -6.82 7.51
CA THR A 142 -16.07 -5.79 8.53
C THR A 142 -14.85 -4.92 8.24
N MET A 143 -13.73 -5.53 7.86
CA MET A 143 -12.53 -4.79 7.49
C MET A 143 -12.70 -4.02 6.18
N SER A 144 -13.40 -4.58 5.19
CA SER A 144 -13.71 -3.86 3.94
C SER A 144 -14.53 -2.60 4.20
N ARG A 145 -15.50 -2.63 5.14
CA ARG A 145 -16.23 -1.41 5.58
C ARG A 145 -15.31 -0.38 6.21
N LYS A 146 -14.39 -0.81 7.09
CA LYS A 146 -13.41 0.11 7.71
C LYS A 146 -12.47 0.75 6.69
N LEU A 147 -11.97 -0.03 5.74
CA LEU A 147 -11.12 0.47 4.65
C LEU A 147 -11.86 1.52 3.81
N VAL A 148 -13.14 1.27 3.47
CA VAL A 148 -14.00 2.26 2.82
C VAL A 148 -14.07 3.55 3.63
N ASP A 149 -14.34 3.44 4.93
CA ASP A 149 -14.52 4.60 5.78
C ASP A 149 -13.22 5.41 5.93
N TRP A 150 -12.08 4.74 6.12
CA TRP A 150 -10.77 5.38 6.20
C TRP A 150 -10.33 6.04 4.90
N LEU A 151 -10.63 5.43 3.74
CA LEU A 151 -10.31 6.02 2.43
C LEU A 151 -11.18 7.25 2.12
N ARG A 152 -12.45 7.26 2.52
CA ARG A 152 -13.40 8.32 2.12
C ARG A 152 -13.58 9.44 3.15
N TYR A 153 -13.52 9.14 4.44
CA TYR A 153 -13.95 10.06 5.50
C TYR A 153 -12.82 10.56 6.39
N ALA A 154 -11.57 10.48 5.92
CA ALA A 154 -10.46 11.12 6.61
C ALA A 154 -10.58 12.66 6.55
N SER A 155 -10.18 13.30 7.65
CA SER A 155 -10.28 14.73 7.90
C SER A 155 -9.51 15.53 6.86
N THR A 156 -10.07 16.66 6.44
CA THR A 156 -9.41 17.64 5.56
C THR A 156 -8.79 18.81 6.33
N VAL A 157 -8.77 18.70 7.65
CA VAL A 157 -8.09 19.64 8.55
C VAL A 157 -6.90 18.95 9.21
N GLN A 158 -5.83 19.69 9.42
CA GLN A 158 -4.62 19.21 10.06
C GLN A 158 -4.85 18.93 11.54
N GLY A 159 -4.01 18.07 12.11
CA GLY A 159 -3.95 17.88 13.56
C GLY A 159 -3.40 19.12 14.27
N ILE A 160 -3.64 19.19 15.58
CA ILE A 160 -3.07 20.24 16.42
C ILE A 160 -1.61 19.86 16.73
N PRO A 161 -0.63 20.79 16.60
CA PRO A 161 0.73 20.54 17.03
C PRO A 161 0.77 20.13 18.51
N ILE A 162 1.41 18.99 18.78
CA ILE A 162 1.55 18.43 20.15
C ILE A 162 2.56 19.25 20.98
N SER A 163 3.18 20.29 20.41
CA SER A 163 4.20 21.09 21.10
C SER A 163 4.23 22.54 20.63
N SER A 164 3.63 23.44 21.42
CA SER A 164 4.16 24.78 21.70
C SER A 164 3.29 25.47 22.76
N GLY A 165 3.48 25.07 24.02
CA GLY A 165 2.96 25.77 25.20
C GLY A 165 3.71 27.07 25.45
N GLY A 166 3.58 28.04 24.53
CA GLY A 166 4.04 29.41 24.72
C GLY A 166 2.88 30.28 25.24
N PHE A 167 3.08 30.94 26.39
CA PHE A 167 2.09 31.80 27.06
C PHE A 167 1.62 33.03 26.23
N PHE A 168 2.09 33.21 24.99
CA PHE A 168 1.81 34.37 24.13
C PHE A 168 1.23 34.02 22.74
N SER A 169 0.70 32.81 22.51
CA SER A 169 0.05 32.48 21.23
C SER A 169 -1.38 33.06 21.16
N SER A 170 -1.57 34.03 20.27
CA SER A 170 -2.84 34.70 19.95
C SER A 170 -4.02 33.71 19.72
N PRO A 171 -5.27 34.02 20.15
CA PRO A 171 -6.43 33.12 20.02
C PRO A 171 -6.75 32.65 18.60
N ARG A 172 -6.24 33.34 17.56
CA ARG A 172 -6.46 33.00 16.15
C ARG A 172 -5.60 31.84 15.63
N LEU A 173 -4.60 31.38 16.40
CA LEU A 173 -3.73 30.24 16.05
C LEU A 173 -4.29 28.86 16.46
N ARG A 174 -5.49 28.80 17.04
CA ARG A 174 -6.08 27.54 17.55
C ARG A 174 -7.03 26.83 16.59
N GLN A 175 -7.33 27.42 15.42
CA GLN A 175 -8.14 26.70 14.44
C GLN A 175 -7.22 25.74 13.66
N PRO A 176 -7.57 24.45 13.59
CA PRO A 176 -6.83 23.49 12.78
C PRO A 176 -6.77 23.98 11.33
N ALA A 177 -5.55 24.16 10.80
CA ALA A 177 -5.37 24.62 9.44
C ALA A 177 -5.88 23.55 8.45
N PRO A 178 -6.41 23.93 7.28
CA PRO A 178 -6.77 22.95 6.26
C PRO A 178 -5.52 22.20 5.76
N VAL A 179 -5.70 20.97 5.31
CA VAL A 179 -4.67 20.28 4.52
C VAL A 179 -4.59 20.91 3.13
N LEU A 180 -3.39 20.91 2.56
CA LEU A 180 -3.12 21.50 1.27
C LEU A 180 -3.02 20.42 0.20
N GLU A 181 -3.17 20.81 -1.05
CA GLU A 181 -2.78 20.05 -2.22
C GLU A 181 -1.27 20.26 -2.46
N VAL A 182 -0.69 19.43 -3.33
CA VAL A 182 0.72 19.49 -3.76
C VAL A 182 1.17 20.85 -4.34
N ASP A 183 0.25 21.65 -4.86
CA ASP A 183 0.47 23.01 -5.39
C ASP A 183 0.28 24.11 -4.32
N GLY A 184 -0.07 23.73 -3.09
CA GLY A 184 -0.35 24.65 -1.99
C GLY A 184 -1.77 25.17 -1.92
N ALA A 185 -2.67 24.78 -2.85
CA ALA A 185 -4.09 25.11 -2.74
C ALA A 185 -4.73 24.34 -1.57
N VAL A 186 -5.90 24.78 -1.10
CA VAL A 186 -6.66 24.03 -0.08
C VAL A 186 -7.24 22.75 -0.70
N ALA A 187 -7.14 21.63 0.02
CA ALA A 187 -7.73 20.37 -0.43
C ALA A 187 -9.27 20.42 -0.44
N GLY A 188 -9.87 19.96 -1.52
CA GLY A 188 -11.30 20.18 -1.81
C GLY A 188 -12.23 19.04 -1.40
N ASP A 189 -12.14 17.89 -2.09
CA ASP A 189 -13.16 16.82 -2.03
C ASP A 189 -13.03 15.94 -0.77
N PHE A 190 -11.95 15.15 -0.69
CA PHE A 190 -11.59 14.36 0.48
C PHE A 190 -10.08 14.21 0.58
N PHE A 191 -9.60 13.82 1.76
CA PHE A 191 -8.19 13.62 2.04
C PHE A 191 -7.62 12.43 1.25
N THR A 192 -6.44 12.60 0.67
CA THR A 192 -5.69 11.52 0.01
C THR A 192 -4.23 11.50 0.47
N VAL A 193 -3.47 10.49 0.05
CA VAL A 193 -2.00 10.42 0.25
C VAL A 193 -1.23 11.60 -0.38
N LEU A 194 -1.84 12.36 -1.29
CA LEU A 194 -1.26 13.57 -1.88
C LEU A 194 -1.69 14.86 -1.16
N SER A 195 -2.53 14.76 -0.13
CA SER A 195 -2.85 15.89 0.75
C SER A 195 -1.67 16.17 1.69
N ILE A 196 -1.18 17.41 1.64
CA ILE A 196 -0.01 17.89 2.38
C ILE A 196 -0.45 18.56 3.68
N GLY A 197 -0.03 17.99 4.81
CA GLY A 197 -0.20 18.54 6.16
C GLY A 197 1.12 18.58 6.92
N GLN A 198 1.23 19.49 7.89
CA GLN A 198 2.34 19.51 8.85
C GLN A 198 2.13 18.49 9.97
N TYR A 199 0.88 18.32 10.40
CA TYR A 199 0.48 17.40 11.46
C TYR A 199 -0.72 16.59 10.95
N TYR A 200 -0.55 15.28 10.86
CA TYR A 200 -1.62 14.39 10.43
C TYR A 200 -2.38 13.81 11.63
N THR A 201 -3.71 13.81 11.55
CA THR A 201 -4.61 13.16 12.51
C THR A 201 -4.58 11.63 12.34
N GLU A 202 -5.12 10.89 13.31
CA GLU A 202 -5.10 9.41 13.26
C GLU A 202 -5.87 8.84 12.07
N ASP A 203 -7.00 9.43 11.71
CA ASP A 203 -7.79 9.06 10.54
C ASP A 203 -7.08 9.35 9.22
N GLN A 204 -6.27 10.43 9.15
CA GLN A 204 -5.40 10.71 7.99
C GLN A 204 -4.29 9.65 7.87
N TRP A 205 -3.69 9.23 8.98
CA TRP A 205 -2.73 8.12 8.96
C TRP A 205 -3.39 6.81 8.53
N LEU A 206 -4.59 6.51 9.04
CA LEU A 206 -5.34 5.32 8.64
C LEU A 206 -5.71 5.34 7.15
N ASN A 207 -6.02 6.51 6.57
CA ASN A 207 -6.21 6.67 5.13
C ASN A 207 -4.95 6.26 4.34
N MET A 208 -3.78 6.81 4.72
CA MET A 208 -2.52 6.50 4.05
C MET A 208 -2.15 5.01 4.16
N HIS A 209 -2.29 4.43 5.35
CA HIS A 209 -2.01 3.01 5.56
C HIS A 209 -3.03 2.10 4.84
N SER A 210 -4.30 2.51 4.76
CA SER A 210 -5.32 1.79 4.01
C SER A 210 -4.96 1.75 2.53
N PHE A 211 -4.63 2.90 1.94
CA PHE A 211 -4.18 2.97 0.55
C PHE A 211 -2.94 2.11 0.30
N SER A 212 -1.95 2.15 1.20
CA SER A 212 -0.74 1.33 1.08
C SER A 212 -0.97 -0.18 1.14
N MET A 213 -2.08 -0.64 1.76
CA MET A 213 -2.39 -2.07 1.91
C MET A 213 -3.46 -2.54 0.89
N ILE A 214 -4.16 -1.61 0.23
CA ILE A 214 -5.41 -1.92 -0.46
C ILE A 214 -5.24 -2.88 -1.63
N LYS A 215 -4.14 -2.76 -2.39
CA LYS A 215 -3.81 -3.67 -3.49
C LYS A 215 -3.80 -5.12 -3.00
N LYS A 216 -3.11 -5.35 -1.88
CA LYS A 216 -3.00 -6.68 -1.28
C LYS A 216 -4.35 -7.19 -0.79
N TRP A 217 -5.12 -6.33 -0.14
CA TRP A 217 -6.48 -6.69 0.29
C TRP A 217 -7.37 -7.13 -0.88
N LEU A 218 -7.34 -6.37 -1.98
CA LEU A 218 -8.11 -6.68 -3.19
C LEU A 218 -7.63 -7.98 -3.86
N LEU A 219 -6.33 -8.30 -3.82
CA LEU A 219 -5.78 -9.54 -4.36
C LEU A 219 -6.12 -10.77 -3.50
N CYS A 220 -6.17 -10.64 -2.17
CA CYS A 220 -6.53 -11.76 -1.30
C CYS A 220 -8.02 -12.12 -1.37
N TYR A 221 -8.89 -11.13 -1.60
CA TYR A 221 -10.34 -11.30 -1.53
C TYR A 221 -11.02 -10.90 -2.84
N GLU A 222 -10.48 -11.38 -3.95
CA GLU A 222 -11.11 -11.22 -5.26
C GLU A 222 -12.59 -11.65 -5.20
N ALA A 223 -13.40 -11.08 -6.09
CA ALA A 223 -14.78 -11.53 -6.19
C ALA A 223 -14.76 -13.02 -6.59
N GLU A 224 -15.21 -13.91 -5.70
CA GLU A 224 -15.37 -15.36 -5.94
C GLU A 224 -16.48 -15.68 -6.97
N GLY A 225 -16.54 -14.92 -8.06
CA GLY A 225 -17.58 -15.02 -9.09
C GLY A 225 -17.06 -15.29 -10.51
N ALA A 226 -15.75 -15.47 -10.71
CA ALA A 226 -15.18 -15.63 -12.06
C ALA A 226 -14.53 -17.00 -12.34
N SER A 227 -14.54 -17.95 -11.40
CA SER A 227 -13.86 -19.25 -11.55
C SER A 227 -14.67 -20.45 -11.05
N SER A 228 -15.95 -20.53 -11.45
CA SER A 228 -16.62 -21.82 -11.63
C SER A 228 -16.89 -22.00 -13.13
N PRO A 229 -16.30 -23.00 -13.82
CA PRO A 229 -16.62 -23.32 -15.21
C PRO A 229 -17.91 -24.14 -15.38
N GLU A 230 -18.72 -24.31 -14.32
CA GLU A 230 -19.93 -25.16 -14.36
C GLU A 230 -21.09 -24.51 -13.59
N ALA A 231 -21.64 -23.42 -14.14
CA ALA A 231 -22.98 -22.96 -13.80
C ALA A 231 -23.58 -22.19 -15.00
N ASP A 232 -23.86 -22.96 -16.04
CA ASP A 232 -24.49 -22.54 -17.29
C ASP A 232 -25.77 -21.71 -17.12
N GLU A 233 -25.79 -20.58 -17.83
CA GLU A 233 -26.84 -20.13 -18.75
C GLU A 233 -28.26 -19.84 -18.24
N LYS A 234 -28.49 -19.55 -16.95
CA LYS A 234 -29.87 -19.18 -16.53
C LYS A 234 -30.07 -17.96 -15.65
N SER A 235 -29.04 -17.18 -15.38
CA SER A 235 -29.13 -16.02 -14.47
C SER A 235 -28.85 -14.65 -15.13
N GLU A 236 -28.62 -14.60 -16.44
CA GLU A 236 -28.12 -13.37 -17.10
C GLU A 236 -29.17 -12.26 -17.26
N LEU A 237 -30.47 -12.54 -17.14
CA LEU A 237 -31.49 -11.57 -17.53
C LEU A 237 -31.99 -10.61 -16.43
N ASP A 238 -31.85 -10.95 -15.14
CA ASP A 238 -32.34 -10.10 -14.04
C ASP A 238 -31.25 -9.28 -13.33
N SER A 239 -29.97 -9.65 -13.48
CA SER A 239 -28.84 -8.89 -12.89
C SER A 239 -28.51 -7.61 -13.70
N SER A 240 -28.78 -7.64 -15.01
CA SER A 240 -28.29 -6.62 -15.95
C SER A 240 -29.10 -5.31 -15.96
N ILE A 241 -30.22 -5.22 -15.23
CA ILE A 241 -31.09 -4.03 -15.22
C ILE A 241 -30.93 -3.17 -13.95
N MET A 242 -30.29 -3.66 -12.88
CA MET A 242 -30.02 -2.86 -11.67
C MET A 242 -28.70 -2.06 -11.72
N SER A 243 -27.84 -2.27 -12.72
CA SER A 243 -26.51 -1.66 -12.82
C SER A 243 -26.41 -0.49 -13.81
N MET A 244 -27.43 0.37 -13.89
CA MET A 244 -27.34 1.63 -14.65
C MET A 244 -27.74 2.89 -13.87
N VAL A 245 -28.11 2.77 -12.60
CA VAL A 245 -28.44 3.93 -11.76
C VAL A 245 -27.89 3.75 -10.35
N SER A 246 -26.62 4.09 -10.12
CA SER A 246 -26.09 4.31 -8.77
C SER A 246 -25.02 5.40 -8.74
N ALA A 247 -25.38 6.56 -9.27
CA ALA A 247 -24.64 7.82 -9.08
C ALA A 247 -25.26 8.72 -8.00
N CYS A 248 -25.97 8.14 -7.02
CA CYS A 248 -26.46 8.84 -5.83
C CYS A 248 -25.88 8.16 -4.58
N SER A 249 -25.29 8.96 -3.68
CA SER A 249 -24.60 8.53 -2.45
C SER A 249 -25.39 7.58 -1.53
N THR A 250 -26.71 7.47 -1.72
CA THR A 250 -27.59 6.58 -0.95
C THR A 250 -27.59 5.13 -1.46
N SER A 251 -27.39 4.88 -2.76
CA SER A 251 -27.42 3.52 -3.33
C SER A 251 -26.14 2.72 -3.03
N SER A 252 -25.01 3.39 -2.93
CA SER A 252 -23.71 2.75 -2.62
C SER A 252 -23.67 2.02 -1.27
N ARG A 253 -24.57 2.36 -0.33
CA ARG A 253 -24.66 1.69 0.97
C ARG A 253 -25.32 0.31 0.91
N LEU A 254 -26.04 0.01 -0.17
CA LEU A 254 -26.72 -1.27 -0.38
C LEU A 254 -25.82 -2.32 -1.02
N MET A 255 -24.68 -1.91 -1.57
CA MET A 255 -23.71 -2.84 -2.16
C MET A 255 -23.01 -3.67 -1.07
N PRO A 256 -22.67 -4.94 -1.37
CA PRO A 256 -21.77 -5.74 -0.55
C PRO A 256 -20.47 -4.98 -0.21
N PRO A 257 -19.90 -5.16 1.00
CA PRO A 257 -18.72 -4.42 1.43
C PRO A 257 -17.53 -4.49 0.46
N LYS A 258 -17.29 -5.65 -0.17
CA LYS A 258 -16.22 -5.85 -1.16
C LYS A 258 -16.44 -5.01 -2.43
N GLU A 259 -17.67 -4.97 -2.95
CA GLU A 259 -18.05 -4.15 -4.11
C GLU A 259 -17.96 -2.66 -3.80
N ARG A 260 -18.49 -2.25 -2.63
CA ARG A 260 -18.37 -0.88 -2.16
C ARG A 260 -16.92 -0.45 -2.00
N LEU A 261 -16.05 -1.35 -1.55
CA LEU A 261 -14.61 -1.09 -1.46
C LEU A 261 -14.02 -0.81 -2.84
N ARG A 262 -14.29 -1.65 -3.86
CA ARG A 262 -13.83 -1.41 -5.24
C ARG A 262 -14.27 -0.04 -5.76
N GLU A 263 -15.54 0.33 -5.59
CA GLU A 263 -16.04 1.64 -6.01
C GLU A 263 -15.29 2.80 -5.34
N LYS A 264 -15.00 2.68 -4.03
CA LYS A 264 -14.28 3.73 -3.29
C LYS A 264 -12.80 3.77 -3.58
N VAL A 265 -12.17 2.65 -3.91
CA VAL A 265 -10.80 2.62 -4.42
C VAL A 265 -10.73 3.25 -5.81
N PHE A 266 -11.72 2.99 -6.67
CA PHE A 266 -11.83 3.64 -7.98
C PHE A 266 -11.94 5.17 -7.86
N GLU A 267 -12.85 5.68 -7.01
CA GLU A 267 -12.97 7.12 -6.71
C GLU A 267 -11.66 7.71 -6.17
N TYR A 268 -11.00 7.02 -5.24
CA TYR A 268 -9.73 7.44 -4.66
C TYR A 268 -8.62 7.55 -5.71
N CYS A 269 -8.49 6.55 -6.59
CA CYS A 269 -7.49 6.55 -7.65
C CYS A 269 -7.74 7.66 -8.69
N ASN A 270 -9.01 7.91 -9.06
CA ASN A 270 -9.34 9.03 -9.94
C ASN A 270 -8.95 10.37 -9.31
N ARG A 271 -9.26 10.56 -8.03
CA ARG A 271 -8.86 11.76 -7.29
C ARG A 271 -7.34 11.96 -7.28
N LEU A 272 -6.56 10.89 -7.09
CA LEU A 272 -5.10 10.94 -7.14
C LEU A 272 -4.59 11.35 -8.52
N ILE A 273 -5.17 10.81 -9.60
CA ILE A 273 -4.79 11.13 -10.98
C ILE A 273 -5.08 12.60 -11.31
N GLU A 274 -6.20 13.14 -10.81
CA GLU A 274 -6.56 14.56 -10.91
C GLU A 274 -5.60 15.45 -10.11
N GLN A 275 -5.30 15.10 -8.85
CA GLN A 275 -4.33 15.84 -8.02
C GLN A 275 -2.95 15.88 -8.66
N SER A 276 -2.59 14.83 -9.38
CA SER A 276 -1.31 14.72 -10.08
C SER A 276 -1.21 15.61 -11.32
N ASP A 277 -2.29 16.26 -11.76
CA ASP A 277 -2.24 17.29 -12.80
C ASP A 277 -1.63 18.62 -12.31
N ARG A 278 -1.64 18.82 -10.99
CA ARG A 278 -1.08 20.02 -10.38
C ARG A 278 0.43 19.89 -10.26
N LYS A 279 1.13 20.98 -10.55
CA LYS A 279 2.59 21.04 -10.39
C LYS A 279 2.95 21.12 -8.90
N ALA A 280 3.64 20.11 -8.39
CA ALA A 280 4.13 20.10 -7.03
C ALA A 280 5.13 21.24 -6.75
N LEU A 281 5.03 21.84 -5.55
CA LEU A 281 5.95 22.89 -5.10
C LEU A 281 7.33 22.36 -4.71
N LYS A 282 7.41 21.12 -4.22
CA LYS A 282 8.66 20.48 -3.79
C LYS A 282 8.96 19.27 -4.66
N LYS A 283 10.26 18.97 -4.83
CA LYS A 283 10.72 17.78 -5.54
C LYS A 283 10.22 16.49 -4.88
N SER A 284 10.27 16.40 -3.55
CA SER A 284 9.76 15.25 -2.78
C SER A 284 8.29 14.96 -3.10
N ASP A 285 7.49 16.00 -3.25
CA ASP A 285 6.06 15.89 -3.47
C ASP A 285 5.79 15.48 -4.93
N SER A 286 6.63 15.93 -5.87
CA SER A 286 6.61 15.46 -7.26
C SER A 286 7.00 13.98 -7.39
N ASP A 287 8.01 13.54 -6.64
CA ASP A 287 8.42 12.13 -6.62
C ASP A 287 7.31 11.26 -5.99
N LEU A 288 6.64 11.76 -4.94
CA LEU A 288 5.47 11.12 -4.34
C LEU A 288 4.29 11.04 -5.32
N GLN A 289 3.97 12.11 -6.06
CA GLN A 289 2.94 12.08 -7.12
C GLN A 289 3.17 10.93 -8.10
N LYS A 290 4.41 10.77 -8.58
CA LYS A 290 4.76 9.70 -9.53
C LYS A 290 4.58 8.31 -8.93
N ALA A 291 4.99 8.11 -7.67
CA ALA A 291 4.78 6.85 -6.96
C ALA A 291 3.28 6.55 -6.76
N CYS A 292 2.49 7.55 -6.38
CA CYS A 292 1.03 7.42 -6.24
C CYS A 292 0.34 7.13 -7.58
N LEU A 293 0.83 7.69 -8.69
CA LEU A 293 0.30 7.37 -10.03
C LEU A 293 0.58 5.93 -10.43
N VAL A 294 1.77 5.38 -10.13
CA VAL A 294 2.07 3.95 -10.36
C VAL A 294 1.03 3.09 -9.64
N GLU A 295 0.84 3.34 -8.34
CA GLU A 295 -0.08 2.54 -7.53
C GLU A 295 -1.54 2.71 -7.97
N ALA A 296 -1.98 3.95 -8.26
CA ALA A 296 -3.33 4.24 -8.71
C ALA A 296 -3.67 3.51 -10.02
N VAL A 297 -2.76 3.49 -11.00
CA VAL A 297 -3.01 2.78 -12.27
C VAL A 297 -3.03 1.27 -12.06
N ILE A 298 -2.18 0.72 -11.20
CA ILE A 298 -2.20 -0.71 -10.83
C ILE A 298 -3.53 -1.09 -10.17
N LEU A 299 -4.05 -0.25 -9.28
CA LEU A 299 -5.33 -0.48 -8.61
C LEU A 299 -6.51 -0.38 -9.59
N LEU A 300 -6.49 0.59 -10.50
CA LEU A 300 -7.50 0.70 -11.56
C LEU A 300 -7.49 -0.54 -12.47
N ASP A 301 -6.31 -1.02 -12.86
CA ASP A 301 -6.17 -2.27 -13.62
C ASP A 301 -6.75 -3.47 -12.86
N LEU A 302 -6.41 -3.61 -11.58
CA LEU A 302 -6.90 -4.71 -10.74
C LEU A 302 -8.43 -4.70 -10.61
N ILE A 303 -9.02 -3.53 -10.35
CA ILE A 303 -10.48 -3.41 -10.23
C ILE A 303 -11.16 -3.72 -11.56
N CYS A 304 -10.61 -3.26 -12.68
CA CYS A 304 -11.14 -3.58 -14.02
C CYS A 304 -11.05 -5.07 -14.36
N ARG A 305 -10.01 -5.77 -13.87
CA ARG A 305 -9.90 -7.23 -13.99
C ARG A 305 -10.94 -7.99 -13.16
N GLN A 306 -11.32 -7.44 -12.01
CA GLN A 306 -12.33 -8.03 -11.13
C GLN A 306 -13.77 -7.74 -11.59
N ASP A 307 -14.00 -6.60 -12.22
CA ASP A 307 -15.30 -6.20 -12.75
C ASP A 307 -15.14 -5.32 -14.01
N MET A 308 -15.58 -5.87 -15.15
CA MET A 308 -15.46 -5.23 -16.45
C MET A 308 -16.24 -3.92 -16.59
N LEU A 309 -17.25 -3.67 -15.74
CA LEU A 309 -18.02 -2.43 -15.78
C LEU A 309 -17.16 -1.21 -15.45
N PHE A 310 -16.08 -1.40 -14.70
CA PHE A 310 -15.11 -0.33 -14.41
C PHE A 310 -14.28 0.06 -15.63
N VAL A 311 -14.10 -0.82 -16.62
CA VAL A 311 -13.26 -0.55 -17.81
C VAL A 311 -13.72 0.72 -18.52
N TYR A 312 -15.01 0.85 -18.81
CA TYR A 312 -15.56 2.00 -19.52
C TYR A 312 -15.42 3.33 -18.75
N ARG A 313 -15.32 3.27 -17.42
CA ARG A 313 -15.12 4.44 -16.55
C ARG A 313 -13.63 4.76 -16.37
N ALA A 314 -12.78 3.73 -16.24
CA ALA A 314 -11.35 3.87 -16.02
C ALA A 314 -10.59 4.25 -17.29
N PHE A 315 -10.99 3.72 -18.46
CA PHE A 315 -10.23 3.88 -19.69
C PHE A 315 -10.06 5.34 -20.12
N PRO A 316 -11.11 6.20 -20.10
CA PRO A 316 -10.95 7.62 -20.42
C PRO A 316 -9.96 8.33 -19.48
N VAL A 317 -9.95 7.97 -18.20
CA VAL A 317 -9.04 8.55 -17.18
C VAL A 317 -7.59 8.16 -17.46
N VAL A 318 -7.33 6.86 -17.66
CA VAL A 318 -5.98 6.35 -17.95
C VAL A 318 -5.48 6.85 -19.31
N LYS A 319 -6.36 6.99 -20.31
CA LYS A 319 -6.02 7.57 -21.62
C LYS A 319 -5.65 9.04 -21.53
N ALA A 320 -6.40 9.84 -20.76
CA ALA A 320 -6.06 11.24 -20.50
C ALA A 320 -4.72 11.35 -19.75
N LEU A 321 -4.48 10.48 -18.75
CA LEU A 321 -3.19 10.41 -18.06
C LEU A 321 -2.05 10.11 -19.04
N TYR A 322 -2.16 9.07 -19.87
CA TYR A 322 -1.15 8.72 -20.88
C TYR A 322 -0.83 9.91 -21.79
N GLY A 323 -1.86 10.59 -22.31
CA GLY A 323 -1.69 11.77 -23.16
C GLY A 323 -0.84 12.87 -22.51
N ARG A 324 -0.99 13.08 -21.19
CA ARG A 324 -0.22 14.06 -20.43
C ARG A 324 1.23 13.64 -20.18
N ILE A 325 1.46 12.38 -19.79
CA ILE A 325 2.76 11.94 -19.27
C ILE A 325 3.67 11.30 -20.33
N CYS A 326 3.12 10.84 -21.46
CA CYS A 326 3.89 10.04 -22.42
C CYS A 326 5.14 10.77 -22.93
N ALA A 327 5.06 12.08 -23.12
CA ALA A 327 6.15 12.93 -23.63
C ALA A 327 7.38 12.95 -22.70
N ASP A 328 7.17 12.86 -21.40
CA ASP A 328 8.16 13.12 -20.36
C ASP A 328 8.80 11.82 -19.85
N SER A 329 10.12 11.69 -20.04
CA SER A 329 10.89 10.52 -19.60
C SER A 329 10.91 10.36 -18.08
N THR A 330 10.66 11.41 -17.33
CA THR A 330 10.62 11.35 -15.86
C THR A 330 9.39 10.61 -15.32
N PHE A 331 8.44 10.25 -16.17
CA PHE A 331 7.27 9.42 -15.87
C PHE A 331 7.39 7.98 -16.38
N ALA A 332 8.58 7.53 -16.80
CA ALA A 332 8.76 6.20 -17.40
C ALA A 332 8.24 5.05 -16.53
N ARG A 333 8.43 5.12 -15.21
CA ARG A 333 7.88 4.13 -14.26
C ARG A 333 6.36 4.10 -14.23
N VAL A 334 5.69 5.24 -14.46
CA VAL A 334 4.22 5.33 -14.58
C VAL A 334 3.74 4.76 -15.92
N LEU A 335 4.56 4.83 -16.97
CA LEU A 335 4.20 4.28 -18.28
C LEU A 335 4.08 2.76 -18.31
N LEU A 336 4.81 2.02 -17.44
CA LEU A 336 4.68 0.57 -17.33
C LEU A 336 3.29 0.10 -16.90
N PRO A 337 2.73 0.53 -15.75
CA PRO A 337 1.38 0.13 -15.36
C PRO A 337 0.32 0.68 -16.31
N VAL A 338 0.55 1.83 -16.96
CA VAL A 338 -0.33 2.31 -18.04
C VAL A 338 -0.32 1.34 -19.22
N ALA A 339 0.86 0.88 -19.65
CA ALA A 339 0.95 -0.12 -20.71
C ALA A 339 0.30 -1.45 -20.32
N GLN A 340 0.45 -1.90 -19.06
CA GLN A 340 -0.25 -3.07 -18.55
C GLN A 340 -1.78 -2.90 -18.59
N PHE A 341 -2.28 -1.73 -18.19
CA PHE A 341 -3.71 -1.43 -18.25
C PHE A 341 -4.25 -1.49 -19.68
N TYR A 342 -3.52 -0.93 -20.65
CA TYR A 342 -3.89 -1.04 -22.07
C TYR A 342 -3.83 -2.50 -22.54
N LEU A 343 -2.86 -3.28 -22.09
CA LEU A 343 -2.72 -4.68 -22.50
C LEU A 343 -3.91 -5.52 -22.05
N ASN A 344 -4.42 -5.25 -20.85
CA ASN A 344 -5.54 -6.00 -20.28
C ASN A 344 -6.91 -5.53 -20.81
N HIS A 345 -7.08 -4.24 -21.10
CA HIS A 345 -8.42 -3.64 -21.26
C HIS A 345 -8.67 -2.93 -22.59
N SER A 346 -7.66 -2.74 -23.45
CA SER A 346 -7.82 -1.94 -24.69
C SER A 346 -8.76 -2.57 -25.70
N GLU A 347 -8.76 -3.90 -25.81
CA GLU A 347 -9.69 -4.64 -26.67
C GLU A 347 -11.14 -4.47 -26.17
N THR A 348 -11.39 -4.69 -24.87
CA THR A 348 -12.69 -4.48 -24.23
C THR A 348 -13.20 -3.04 -24.41
N ALA A 349 -12.30 -2.06 -24.35
CA ALA A 349 -12.65 -0.66 -24.56
C ALA A 349 -12.75 -0.26 -26.04
N GLY A 350 -12.42 -1.14 -26.99
CA GLY A 350 -12.38 -0.83 -28.42
C GLY A 350 -11.37 0.25 -28.80
N VAL A 351 -10.23 0.33 -28.10
CA VAL A 351 -9.20 1.35 -28.31
C VAL A 351 -7.92 0.74 -28.88
N ASP A 352 -7.40 1.31 -29.96
CA ASP A 352 -6.07 0.94 -30.47
C ASP A 352 -4.96 1.35 -29.50
N SER A 353 -4.15 0.37 -29.11
CA SER A 353 -3.06 0.47 -28.14
C SER A 353 -1.67 0.40 -28.78
N GLU A 354 -1.56 0.24 -30.11
CA GLU A 354 -0.27 0.04 -30.79
C GLU A 354 0.71 1.21 -30.55
N ALA A 355 0.21 2.44 -30.57
CA ALA A 355 1.03 3.64 -30.33
C ALA A 355 1.67 3.67 -28.93
N VAL A 356 0.99 3.11 -27.91
CA VAL A 356 1.49 3.02 -26.54
C VAL A 356 2.70 2.09 -26.50
N TYR A 357 2.57 0.88 -27.03
CA TYR A 357 3.66 -0.09 -27.05
C TYR A 357 4.82 0.35 -27.94
N LYS A 358 4.52 0.92 -29.10
CA LYS A 358 5.57 1.44 -29.99
C LYS A 358 6.46 2.42 -29.24
N ARG A 359 5.86 3.35 -28.49
CA ARG A 359 6.61 4.30 -27.68
C ARG A 359 7.38 3.60 -26.54
N LEU A 360 6.73 2.69 -25.82
CA LEU A 360 7.33 1.97 -24.70
C LEU A 360 8.60 1.21 -25.13
N PHE A 361 8.48 0.41 -26.18
CA PHE A 361 9.56 -0.44 -26.70
C PHE A 361 10.63 0.32 -27.48
N THR A 362 10.38 1.57 -27.89
CA THR A 362 11.43 2.42 -28.46
C THR A 362 12.13 3.24 -27.39
N LYS A 363 11.39 4.00 -26.55
CA LYS A 363 11.98 5.00 -25.66
C LYS A 363 12.69 4.41 -24.46
N ILE A 364 12.07 3.46 -23.75
CA ILE A 364 12.64 2.95 -22.50
C ILE A 364 13.99 2.26 -22.75
N PRO A 365 14.12 1.34 -23.72
CA PRO A 365 15.42 0.71 -23.99
C PRO A 365 16.50 1.67 -24.50
N THR A 366 16.14 2.76 -25.18
CA THR A 366 17.12 3.70 -25.74
C THR A 366 17.53 4.81 -24.77
N GLU A 367 16.60 5.32 -23.96
CA GLU A 367 16.80 6.49 -23.11
C GLU A 367 17.10 6.12 -21.65
N LEU A 368 16.63 4.96 -21.17
CA LEU A 368 16.57 4.65 -19.73
C LEU A 368 17.21 3.30 -19.35
N TYR A 369 17.94 2.65 -20.26
CA TYR A 369 18.67 1.41 -19.95
C TYR A 369 19.75 1.61 -18.86
N GLN A 370 20.21 2.84 -18.66
CA GLN A 370 21.21 3.18 -17.63
C GLN A 370 20.63 3.26 -16.22
N ASP A 371 19.30 3.27 -16.06
CA ASP A 371 18.65 3.20 -14.77
C ASP A 371 18.37 1.73 -14.44
N PRO A 372 19.11 1.11 -13.49
CA PRO A 372 18.99 -0.32 -13.19
C PRO A 372 17.58 -0.72 -12.74
N MET A 373 16.90 0.16 -11.99
CA MET A 373 15.56 -0.14 -11.48
C MET A 373 14.54 -0.14 -12.60
N MET A 374 14.59 0.87 -13.48
CA MET A 374 13.72 0.96 -14.65
C MET A 374 13.97 -0.18 -15.64
N ALA A 375 15.24 -0.54 -15.87
CA ALA A 375 15.63 -1.68 -16.68
C ALA A 375 15.04 -2.99 -16.15
N PHE A 376 15.17 -3.23 -14.84
CA PHE A 376 14.62 -4.40 -14.17
C PHE A 376 13.08 -4.47 -14.28
N GLU A 377 12.38 -3.38 -13.95
CA GLU A 377 10.91 -3.33 -14.03
C GLU A 377 10.40 -3.55 -15.46
N PHE A 378 11.10 -3.02 -16.46
CA PHE A 378 10.73 -3.21 -17.87
C PHE A 378 10.96 -4.64 -18.35
N VAL A 379 12.07 -5.27 -17.96
CA VAL A 379 12.32 -6.70 -18.26
C VAL A 379 11.27 -7.57 -17.58
N GLN A 380 10.92 -7.26 -16.33
CA GLN A 380 9.87 -7.97 -15.61
C GLN A 380 8.52 -7.86 -16.34
N PHE A 381 8.12 -6.66 -16.76
CA PHE A 381 6.91 -6.44 -17.56
C PHE A 381 6.92 -7.31 -18.83
N CYS A 382 8.04 -7.32 -19.56
CA CYS A 382 8.15 -8.13 -20.77
C CYS A 382 8.04 -9.63 -20.48
N ARG A 383 8.67 -10.09 -19.39
CA ARG A 383 8.67 -11.50 -18.99
C ARG A 383 7.29 -11.99 -18.58
N GLU A 384 6.58 -11.20 -17.77
CA GLU A 384 5.24 -11.52 -17.29
C GLU A 384 4.21 -11.56 -18.43
N ASN A 385 4.40 -10.74 -19.46
CA ASN A 385 3.44 -10.57 -20.57
C ASN A 385 3.91 -11.18 -21.89
N VAL A 386 4.95 -12.01 -21.91
CA VAL A 386 5.62 -12.45 -23.14
C VAL A 386 4.68 -13.07 -24.17
N LYS A 387 3.71 -13.88 -23.72
CA LYS A 387 2.72 -14.55 -24.59
C LYS A 387 1.84 -13.50 -25.28
N THR A 388 1.14 -12.70 -24.48
CA THR A 388 0.24 -11.65 -24.96
C THR A 388 0.98 -10.65 -25.86
N LEU A 389 2.16 -10.17 -25.45
CA LEU A 389 2.96 -9.25 -26.26
C LEU A 389 3.38 -9.85 -27.60
N SER A 390 3.71 -11.15 -27.64
CA SER A 390 4.12 -11.81 -28.88
C SER A 390 3.00 -12.02 -29.89
N GLU A 391 1.75 -12.03 -29.42
CA GLU A 391 0.52 -12.25 -30.18
C GLU A 391 -0.13 -10.92 -30.58
N SER A 392 -0.28 -9.98 -29.64
CA SER A 392 -1.02 -8.73 -29.84
C SER A 392 -0.16 -7.50 -30.14
N VAL A 393 1.16 -7.56 -29.90
CA VAL A 393 2.06 -6.40 -30.07
C VAL A 393 3.13 -6.69 -31.13
N GLY A 394 2.83 -6.36 -32.39
CA GLY A 394 3.72 -6.64 -33.53
C GLY A 394 5.14 -6.07 -33.42
N ILE A 395 5.33 -4.95 -32.71
CA ILE A 395 6.66 -4.36 -32.48
C ILE A 395 7.52 -5.16 -31.51
N PHE A 396 6.93 -5.95 -30.61
CA PHE A 396 7.66 -6.69 -29.58
C PHE A 396 8.73 -7.61 -30.20
N ARG A 397 8.37 -8.35 -31.26
CA ARG A 397 9.29 -9.25 -31.99
C ARG A 397 10.45 -8.49 -32.64
N ARG A 398 10.25 -7.23 -33.02
CA ARG A 398 11.27 -6.38 -33.68
C ARG A 398 12.21 -5.71 -32.69
N SER A 399 11.77 -5.56 -31.44
CA SER A 399 12.55 -4.91 -30.37
C SER A 399 13.53 -5.83 -29.66
N PHE A 400 13.58 -7.13 -30.02
CA PHE A 400 14.42 -8.14 -29.37
C PHE A 400 15.91 -7.74 -29.20
N PRO A 401 16.60 -7.16 -30.20
CA PRO A 401 17.98 -6.71 -30.03
C PRO A 401 18.17 -5.61 -28.98
N SER A 402 17.16 -4.75 -28.80
CA SER A 402 17.18 -3.70 -27.78
C SER A 402 16.89 -4.26 -26.39
N LEU A 403 16.06 -5.31 -26.28
CA LEU A 403 15.78 -6.01 -25.03
C LEU A 403 17.03 -6.69 -24.48
N LEU A 404 17.84 -7.32 -25.34
CA LEU A 404 19.11 -7.96 -24.93
C LEU A 404 20.09 -6.97 -24.27
N LYS A 405 20.15 -5.72 -24.75
CA LYS A 405 20.99 -4.67 -24.13
C LYS A 405 20.58 -4.34 -22.70
N VAL A 406 19.28 -4.38 -22.42
CA VAL A 406 18.74 -4.14 -21.07
C VAL A 406 19.04 -5.33 -20.15
N SER A 407 18.90 -6.56 -20.67
CA SER A 407 19.23 -7.78 -19.91
C SER A 407 20.71 -7.88 -19.55
N GLU A 408 21.61 -7.59 -20.50
CA GLU A 408 23.06 -7.63 -20.27
C GLU A 408 23.50 -6.58 -19.24
N PHE A 409 22.84 -5.41 -19.20
CA PHE A 409 23.11 -4.39 -18.19
C PHE A 409 22.64 -4.83 -16.78
N CYS A 410 21.45 -5.42 -16.67
CA CYS A 410 20.95 -5.95 -15.40
C CYS A 410 21.83 -7.09 -14.85
N GLU A 411 22.40 -7.94 -15.71
CA GLU A 411 23.30 -9.02 -15.28
C GLU A 411 24.64 -8.47 -14.76
N ARG A 412 25.17 -7.38 -15.32
CA ARG A 412 26.45 -6.79 -14.89
C ARG A 412 26.42 -6.03 -13.56
N GLU A 413 25.24 -5.60 -13.10
CA GLU A 413 25.05 -4.92 -11.80
C GLU A 413 24.54 -5.88 -10.70
N GLY A 414 24.26 -7.15 -11.06
CA GLY A 414 23.81 -8.19 -10.13
C GLY A 414 24.93 -9.06 -9.54
N ASP A 415 26.17 -8.86 -9.99
CA ASP A 415 27.42 -9.42 -9.45
C ASP A 415 28.19 -8.35 -8.64
#